data_AF-A0ABD1AU71-F1
#
_entry.id   AF-A0ABD1AU71-F1
#
_cell.length_a   1.000
_cell.length_b   1.000
_cell.length_c   1.000
_cell.angle_alpha   90.00
_cell.angle_beta   90.00
_cell.angle_gamma   90.00
#
_symmetry.space_group_name_H-M   'P 1'
#
loop_
_entity.id
_entity.type
_entity.pdbx_description
1 polymer ?
#
loop_
_entity_poly.entity_id
_entity_poly.type
_entity_poly.pdbx_seq_one_letter_code
_entity_poly.pdbx_strand_id
1 'polypeptide(L)'
;MASRALLAVISASPNRCFISSSWIKIQSSSSSSSLSLHLQRHSRKIQLIGRSYSSETKSSEFQPPDVSSLAETARISLTPAEVEECETKIRRVIDWFGQLQQVDVNSVEPSIRAEMEGGNLREDAPETFENSESIRASIPSFEEAYLKVPKILNKE
;
A
#
# COMPACT_ATOMS: atom_id res chain seq x y z
N MET A 1 -60.44 4.76 -7.72
CA MET A 1 -59.71 6.01 -7.41
C MET A 1 -58.90 5.77 -6.13
N ALA A 2 -57.72 5.14 -6.23
CA ALA A 2 -56.92 4.77 -5.06
C ALA A 2 -55.73 5.73 -4.94
N SER A 3 -55.72 6.52 -3.86
CA SER A 3 -54.69 7.51 -3.57
C SER A 3 -53.36 6.83 -3.18
N ARG A 4 -52.28 7.17 -3.88
CA ARG A 4 -50.92 6.73 -3.57
C ARG A 4 -50.35 7.66 -2.51
N ALA A 5 -50.11 7.14 -1.31
CA ALA A 5 -49.31 7.83 -0.29
C ALA A 5 -47.82 7.62 -0.59
N LEU A 6 -47.08 8.71 -0.71
CA LEU A 6 -45.61 8.69 -0.84
C LEU A 6 -45.01 8.65 0.56
N LEU A 7 -44.22 7.61 0.86
CA LEU A 7 -43.37 7.55 2.06
C LEU A 7 -42.03 8.23 1.75
N ALA A 8 -41.77 9.35 2.40
CA ALA A 8 -40.47 10.01 2.40
C ALA A 8 -39.53 9.29 3.37
N VAL A 9 -38.39 8.81 2.86
CA VAL A 9 -37.29 8.29 3.68
C VAL A 9 -36.50 9.48 4.23
N ILE A 10 -36.50 9.60 5.56
CA ILE A 10 -35.63 10.54 6.30
C ILE A 10 -34.23 9.92 6.31
N SER A 11 -33.29 10.50 5.56
CA SER A 11 -31.88 10.17 5.70
C SER A 11 -31.31 10.87 6.93
N ALA A 12 -30.87 10.09 7.91
CA ALA A 12 -30.07 10.59 9.03
C ALA A 12 -28.65 10.92 8.50
N SER A 13 -28.37 12.21 8.36
CA SER A 13 -27.04 12.73 8.03
C SER A 13 -26.20 12.79 9.31
N PRO A 14 -25.00 12.19 9.36
CA PRO A 14 -24.11 12.35 10.50
C PRO A 14 -23.59 13.79 10.59
N ASN A 15 -23.50 14.29 11.82
CA ASN A 15 -23.24 15.66 12.19
C ASN A 15 -22.06 16.30 11.43
N ARG A 16 -22.41 17.31 10.64
CA ARG A 16 -21.48 18.25 10.01
C ARG A 16 -20.89 19.14 11.10
N CYS A 17 -19.65 18.88 11.53
CA CYS A 17 -18.88 19.84 12.31
C CYS A 17 -18.52 21.02 11.39
N PHE A 18 -19.24 22.12 11.55
CA PHE A 18 -18.88 23.40 10.94
C PHE A 18 -17.73 24.02 11.74
N ILE A 19 -16.53 24.08 11.16
CA ILE A 19 -15.55 25.11 11.52
C ILE A 19 -15.79 26.26 10.56
N SER A 20 -16.42 27.31 11.06
CA SER A 20 -16.67 28.56 10.33
C SER A 20 -15.35 29.27 10.04
N SER A 21 -15.07 29.48 8.76
CA SER A 21 -14.05 30.41 8.29
C SER A 21 -14.68 31.76 7.99
N SER A 22 -14.11 32.79 8.64
CA SER A 22 -14.32 34.23 8.44
C SER A 22 -15.51 34.88 9.17
N TRP A 23 -15.21 35.70 10.19
CA TRP A 23 -15.19 37.14 9.96
C TRP A 23 -14.33 37.87 11.00
N ILE A 24 -13.25 38.47 10.51
CA ILE A 24 -12.51 39.53 11.19
C ILE A 24 -13.44 40.75 11.27
N LYS A 25 -13.97 41.07 12.44
CA LYS A 25 -14.44 42.44 12.74
C LYS A 25 -13.43 43.08 13.67
N ILE A 26 -12.69 44.03 13.11
CA ILE A 26 -11.84 44.95 13.86
C ILE A 26 -12.75 45.67 14.85
N GLN A 27 -12.59 45.42 16.15
CA GLN A 27 -12.80 46.44 17.17
C GLN A 27 -11.77 46.28 18.29
N SER A 28 -11.26 47.44 18.65
CA SER A 28 -10.15 47.74 19.53
C SER A 28 -10.43 47.45 21.00
N SER A 29 -9.30 47.25 21.69
CA SER A 29 -9.01 47.67 23.06
C SER A 29 -9.26 46.67 24.21
N SER A 30 -8.22 46.64 25.04
CA SER A 30 -8.26 46.48 26.49
C SER A 30 -8.03 45.07 27.06
N SER A 31 -6.76 44.87 27.41
CA SER A 31 -6.34 44.51 28.77
C SER A 31 -6.32 43.03 29.18
N SER A 32 -5.08 42.57 29.32
CA SER A 32 -4.54 41.81 30.45
C SER A 32 -5.02 40.37 30.66
N SER A 33 -4.14 39.42 30.36
CA SER A 33 -3.65 38.47 31.37
C SER A 33 -2.54 37.61 30.77
N SER A 34 -1.40 37.62 31.46
CA SER A 34 -0.24 36.80 31.16
C SER A 34 -0.53 35.33 31.45
N LEU A 35 -0.55 34.48 30.43
CA LEU A 35 -0.32 33.05 30.59
C LEU A 35 0.64 32.60 29.49
N SER A 36 1.91 32.44 29.86
CA SER A 36 2.92 31.83 29.01
C SER A 36 2.56 30.36 28.81
N LEU A 37 2.00 30.03 27.64
CA LEU A 37 1.86 28.64 27.22
C LEU A 37 3.20 28.17 26.66
N HIS A 38 3.98 27.53 27.53
CA HIS A 38 5.13 26.75 27.14
C HIS A 38 4.67 25.56 26.30
N LEU A 39 4.69 25.70 24.97
CA LEU A 39 4.51 24.57 24.07
C LEU A 39 5.78 23.71 24.15
N GLN A 40 5.71 22.67 24.97
CA GLN A 40 6.72 21.64 25.03
C GLN A 40 6.66 20.84 23.73
N ARG A 41 7.59 21.16 22.83
CA ARG A 41 7.78 20.49 21.55
C ARG A 41 8.24 19.06 21.84
N HIS A 42 7.29 18.14 21.98
CA HIS A 42 7.58 16.73 22.16
C HIS A 42 8.21 16.19 20.87
N SER A 43 9.54 16.19 20.85
CA SER A 43 10.35 15.53 19.85
C SER A 43 10.07 14.03 19.95
N ARG A 44 9.14 13.53 19.14
CA ARG A 44 8.94 12.08 19.00
C ARG A 44 10.19 11.55 18.31
N LYS A 45 11.06 10.88 19.09
CA LYS A 45 12.15 10.07 18.54
C LYS A 45 11.53 9.16 17.49
N ILE A 46 11.96 9.31 16.23
CA ILE A 46 11.72 8.33 15.20
C ILE A 46 12.40 7.06 15.69
N GLN A 47 11.61 6.09 16.15
CA GLN A 47 12.13 4.77 16.42
C GLN A 47 12.37 4.13 15.06
N LEU A 48 13.63 4.09 14.66
CA LEU A 48 14.09 3.24 13.58
C LEU A 48 13.77 1.81 14.01
N ILE A 49 12.71 1.24 13.45
CA ILE A 49 12.42 -0.18 13.53
C ILE A 49 13.51 -0.85 12.68
N GLY A 50 14.64 -1.13 13.31
CA GLY A 50 15.67 -1.99 12.76
C GLY A 50 15.09 -3.39 12.66
N ARG A 51 14.58 -3.74 11.49
CA ARG A 51 14.11 -5.09 11.19
C ARG A 51 15.36 -5.97 11.18
N SER A 52 15.49 -6.85 12.16
CA SER A 52 16.63 -7.77 12.25
C SER A 52 16.57 -8.79 11.11
N TYR A 53 17.60 -8.79 10.28
CA TYR A 53 17.82 -9.78 9.24
C TYR A 53 18.69 -10.89 9.86
N SER A 54 18.13 -12.09 10.05
CA SER A 54 18.89 -13.24 10.55
C SER A 54 19.73 -13.80 9.41
N SER A 55 21.05 -13.66 9.50
CA SER A 55 22.03 -14.06 8.49
C SER A 55 22.63 -15.44 8.76
N GLU A 56 21.82 -16.42 9.12
CA GLU A 56 22.28 -17.81 9.28
C GLU A 56 21.43 -18.75 8.46
N THR A 57 21.85 -18.96 7.22
CA THR A 57 21.39 -20.07 6.39
C THR A 57 22.59 -20.97 6.11
N LYS A 58 22.55 -22.18 6.66
CA LYS A 58 23.45 -23.29 6.28
C LYS A 58 23.48 -23.40 4.75
N SER A 59 24.68 -23.57 4.21
CA SER A 59 24.97 -23.89 2.81
C SER A 59 24.35 -25.24 2.44
N SER A 60 23.04 -25.26 2.19
CA SER A 60 22.35 -26.40 1.61
C SER A 60 22.40 -26.25 0.10
N GLU A 61 22.92 -27.28 -0.55
CA GLU A 61 22.80 -27.56 -1.97
C GLU A 61 21.41 -27.15 -2.48
N PHE A 62 21.37 -26.23 -3.44
CA PHE A 62 20.11 -25.67 -3.94
C PHE A 62 19.33 -26.77 -4.65
N GLN A 63 18.31 -27.32 -3.99
CA GLN A 63 17.32 -28.16 -4.65
C GLN A 63 16.66 -27.31 -5.73
N PRO A 64 16.57 -27.79 -6.98
CA PRO A 64 15.93 -27.03 -8.05
C PRO A 64 14.47 -26.73 -7.65
N PRO A 65 14.02 -25.47 -7.76
CA PRO A 65 12.68 -25.11 -7.36
C PRO A 65 11.65 -25.74 -8.30
N ASP A 66 10.51 -26.14 -7.73
CA ASP A 66 9.38 -26.63 -8.50
C ASP A 66 8.73 -25.47 -9.28
N VAL A 67 8.89 -25.51 -10.61
CA VAL A 67 8.37 -24.50 -11.52
C VAL A 67 6.84 -24.42 -11.48
N SER A 68 6.16 -25.54 -11.22
CA SER A 68 4.69 -25.56 -11.16
C SER A 68 4.18 -24.77 -9.94
N SER A 69 4.78 -24.98 -8.77
CA SER A 69 4.49 -24.22 -7.56
C SER A 69 4.81 -22.72 -7.70
N LEU A 70 5.92 -22.40 -8.37
CA LEU A 70 6.27 -21.00 -8.68
C LEU A 70 5.23 -20.33 -9.60
N ALA A 71 4.77 -21.05 -10.62
CA ALA A 71 3.76 -20.55 -11.55
C ALA A 71 2.42 -20.28 -10.85
N GLU A 72 2.00 -21.18 -9.95
CA GLU A 72 0.80 -20.99 -9.13
C GLU A 72 0.91 -19.75 -8.23
N THR A 73 2.08 -19.55 -7.61
CA THR A 73 2.37 -18.39 -6.75
C THR A 73 2.32 -17.10 -7.55
N ALA A 74 2.86 -17.10 -8.78
CA ALA A 74 2.84 -15.97 -9.69
C ALA A 74 1.50 -15.77 -10.43
N ARG A 75 0.52 -16.67 -10.24
CA ARG A 75 -0.75 -16.71 -10.98
C ARG A 75 -0.56 -16.81 -12.51
N ILE A 76 0.44 -17.59 -12.93
CA ILE A 76 0.75 -17.87 -14.33
C ILE A 76 0.29 -19.29 -14.66
N SER A 77 -0.51 -19.45 -15.70
CA SER A 77 -0.90 -20.76 -16.23
C SER A 77 0.15 -21.25 -17.22
N LEU A 78 0.73 -22.42 -16.98
CA LEU A 78 1.72 -23.05 -17.86
C LEU A 78 1.24 -24.43 -18.31
N THR A 79 1.57 -24.78 -19.55
CA THR A 79 1.44 -26.15 -20.07
C THR A 79 2.61 -27.03 -19.61
N PRO A 80 2.48 -28.37 -19.59
CA PRO A 80 3.58 -29.24 -19.15
C PRO A 80 4.84 -29.08 -20.01
N ALA A 81 4.70 -28.81 -21.30
CA ALA A 81 5.84 -28.55 -22.19
C ALA A 81 6.58 -27.24 -21.84
N GLU A 82 5.84 -26.17 -21.52
CA GLU A 82 6.43 -24.90 -21.09
C GLU A 82 7.11 -25.03 -19.72
N VAL A 83 6.60 -25.90 -18.84
CA VAL A 83 7.22 -26.18 -17.55
C VAL A 83 8.63 -26.75 -17.75
N GLU A 84 8.80 -27.76 -18.61
CA GLU A 84 10.12 -28.35 -18.90
C GLU A 84 11.11 -27.33 -19.51
N GLU A 85 10.62 -26.47 -20.40
CA GLU A 85 11.44 -25.42 -21.02
C GLU A 85 11.86 -24.36 -19.98
N CYS A 86 10.90 -23.88 -19.18
CA CYS A 86 11.13 -22.90 -18.12
C CYS A 86 12.05 -23.45 -17.03
N GLU A 87 11.93 -24.73 -16.68
CA GLU A 87 12.79 -25.38 -15.69
C GLU A 87 14.25 -25.31 -16.10
N THR A 88 14.56 -25.61 -17.36
CA THR A 88 15.94 -25.51 -17.87
C THR A 88 16.46 -24.07 -17.83
N LYS A 89 15.62 -23.09 -18.17
CA LYS A 89 16.01 -21.67 -18.15
C LYS A 89 16.24 -21.16 -16.72
N ILE A 90 15.35 -21.48 -15.80
CA ILE A 90 15.41 -21.06 -14.40
C ILE A 90 16.64 -21.66 -13.73
N ARG A 91 16.93 -22.95 -13.96
CA ARG A 91 18.16 -23.59 -13.44
C ARG A 91 19.43 -22.83 -13.84
N ARG A 92 19.57 -22.47 -15.11
CA ARG A 92 20.73 -21.68 -15.59
C ARG A 92 20.86 -20.33 -14.89
N VAL A 93 19.74 -19.65 -14.63
CA VAL A 93 19.74 -18.36 -13.92
C VAL A 93 20.16 -18.56 -12.46
N ILE A 94 19.64 -19.59 -11.79
CA ILE A 94 19.98 -19.90 -10.40
C ILE A 94 21.46 -20.27 -10.28
N ASP A 95 21.98 -21.10 -11.18
CA ASP A 95 23.39 -21.49 -11.20
C ASP A 95 24.30 -20.25 -11.37
N TRP A 96 23.90 -19.30 -12.22
CA TRP A 96 24.61 -18.03 -12.39
C TRP A 96 24.57 -17.18 -11.11
N PHE A 97 23.40 -17.05 -10.47
CA PHE A 97 23.25 -16.35 -9.18
C PHE A 97 24.00 -17.04 -8.04
N GLY A 98 24.19 -18.36 -8.10
CA GLY A 98 24.94 -19.15 -7.13
C GLY A 98 26.39 -18.68 -6.95
N GLN A 99 26.97 -18.02 -7.96
CA GLN A 99 28.31 -17.43 -7.88
C GLN A 99 28.44 -16.40 -6.74
N LEU A 100 27.34 -15.71 -6.39
CA LEU A 100 27.34 -14.70 -5.33
C LEU A 100 27.57 -15.29 -3.93
N GLN A 101 27.34 -16.60 -3.73
CA GLN A 101 27.58 -17.26 -2.44
C GLN A 101 29.07 -17.39 -2.09
N GLN A 102 29.95 -17.23 -3.07
CA GLN A 102 31.40 -17.24 -2.87
C GLN A 102 31.91 -15.94 -2.25
N VAL A 103 31.07 -14.89 -2.23
CA VAL A 103 31.42 -13.57 -1.70
C VAL A 103 30.98 -13.47 -0.25
N ASP A 104 31.93 -13.15 0.65
CA ASP A 104 31.63 -12.89 2.06
C ASP A 104 30.99 -11.51 2.23
N VAL A 105 29.77 -11.49 2.78
CA VAL A 105 28.98 -10.28 3.05
C VAL A 105 28.55 -10.16 4.51
N ASN A 106 29.12 -10.95 5.42
CA ASN A 106 28.73 -10.99 6.84
C ASN A 106 28.86 -9.64 7.55
N SER A 107 29.75 -8.76 7.09
CA SER A 107 30.00 -7.44 7.68
C SER A 107 29.35 -6.27 6.92
N VAL A 108 28.53 -6.55 5.91
CA VAL A 108 27.93 -5.52 5.04
C VAL A 108 26.45 -5.40 5.34
N GLU A 109 25.97 -4.18 5.60
CA GLU A 109 24.55 -3.93 5.78
C GLU A 109 23.77 -4.08 4.45
N PRO A 110 22.57 -4.69 4.44
CA PRO A 110 21.76 -4.81 3.24
C PRO A 110 21.41 -3.45 2.64
N SER A 111 21.65 -3.28 1.34
CA SER A 111 21.24 -2.07 0.61
C SER A 111 19.76 -2.15 0.21
N ILE A 112 18.94 -1.22 0.72
CA ILE A 112 17.48 -1.19 0.46
C ILE A 112 17.12 -0.18 -0.65
N ARG A 113 17.79 0.99 -0.66
CA ARG A 113 17.65 2.04 -1.67
C ARG A 113 19.01 2.65 -1.94
N ALA A 114 19.28 3.03 -3.19
CA ALA A 114 20.53 3.70 -3.57
C ALA A 114 20.69 5.05 -2.86
N GLU A 115 19.59 5.79 -2.70
CA GLU A 115 19.54 7.03 -1.94
C GLU A 115 18.70 6.79 -0.68
N MET A 116 19.32 6.98 0.48
CA MET A 116 18.65 6.95 1.77
C MET A 116 18.30 8.37 2.23
N GLU A 117 17.59 9.12 1.39
CA GLU A 117 16.92 10.33 1.90
C GLU A 117 15.64 9.92 2.61
N GLY A 118 15.53 10.29 3.89
CA GLY A 118 14.45 9.83 4.76
C GLY A 118 13.13 10.54 4.49
N GLY A 119 12.03 9.79 4.68
CA GLY A 119 10.81 10.35 5.29
C GLY A 119 10.03 11.38 4.48
N ASN A 120 9.86 11.17 3.17
CA ASN A 120 8.85 11.92 2.41
C ASN A 120 7.43 11.50 2.86
N LEU A 121 6.90 12.22 3.84
CA LEU A 121 5.51 12.06 4.27
C LEU A 121 4.60 12.89 3.35
N ARG A 122 3.49 12.30 2.94
CA ARG A 122 2.42 13.03 2.27
C ARG A 122 1.66 13.87 3.30
N GLU A 123 1.33 15.12 2.96
CA GLU A 123 0.45 15.96 3.77
C GLU A 123 -0.94 15.33 3.90
N ASP A 124 -1.56 15.45 5.08
CA ASP A 124 -2.91 14.95 5.34
C ASP A 124 -3.98 15.96 4.90
N ALA A 125 -3.99 16.26 3.60
CA ALA A 125 -4.97 17.11 2.95
C ALA A 125 -5.81 16.28 1.96
N PRO A 126 -7.14 16.50 1.89
CA PRO A 126 -7.98 15.86 0.88
C PRO A 126 -7.75 16.51 -0.49
N GLU A 127 -7.62 15.69 -1.52
CA GLU A 127 -7.52 16.12 -2.92
C GLU A 127 -8.66 15.50 -3.74
N THR A 128 -9.30 16.30 -4.60
CA THR A 128 -10.31 15.80 -5.53
C THR A 128 -9.63 15.19 -6.74
N PHE A 129 -10.05 13.98 -7.12
CA PHE A 129 -9.55 13.31 -8.32
C PHE A 129 -10.56 13.47 -9.48
N GLU A 130 -10.19 14.24 -10.50
CA GLU A 130 -11.10 14.62 -11.59
C GLU A 130 -11.27 13.51 -12.64
N ASN A 131 -10.27 12.64 -12.84
CA ASN A 131 -10.21 11.76 -14.01
C ASN A 131 -10.79 10.35 -13.75
N SER A 132 -11.91 10.26 -13.05
CA SER A 132 -12.54 8.98 -12.70
C SER A 132 -13.10 8.22 -13.91
N GLU A 133 -13.57 8.94 -14.93
CA GLU A 133 -14.15 8.35 -16.15
C GLU A 133 -13.12 7.60 -16.99
N SER A 134 -11.89 8.10 -17.12
CA SER A 134 -10.85 7.39 -17.88
C SER A 134 -10.41 6.08 -17.22
N ILE A 135 -10.33 6.06 -15.88
CA ILE A 135 -10.05 4.84 -15.12
C ILE A 135 -11.15 3.81 -15.41
N ARG A 136 -12.41 4.24 -15.34
CA ARG A 136 -13.56 3.36 -15.63
C ARG A 136 -13.54 2.83 -17.06
N ALA A 137 -13.14 3.66 -18.04
CA ALA A 137 -13.02 3.25 -19.44
C ALA A 137 -11.89 2.23 -19.67
N SER A 138 -10.86 2.21 -18.82
CA SER A 138 -9.75 1.25 -18.92
C SER A 138 -10.09 -0.16 -18.40
N ILE A 139 -11.21 -0.29 -17.68
CA ILE A 139 -11.58 -1.54 -17.01
C ILE A 139 -12.43 -2.41 -17.95
N PRO A 140 -12.05 -3.69 -18.17
CA PRO A 140 -12.77 -4.56 -19.11
C PRO A 140 -14.24 -4.83 -18.77
N SER A 141 -14.58 -4.93 -17.48
CA SER A 141 -15.94 -5.24 -17.03
C SER A 141 -16.33 -4.41 -15.81
N PHE A 142 -17.37 -3.60 -15.96
CA PHE A 142 -17.82 -2.65 -14.97
C PHE A 142 -19.35 -2.64 -14.92
N GLU A 143 -19.92 -2.55 -13.72
CA GLU A 143 -21.37 -2.48 -13.50
C GLU A 143 -21.69 -1.37 -12.50
N GLU A 144 -22.44 -0.35 -12.95
CA GLU A 144 -22.85 0.84 -12.18
C GLU A 144 -21.75 1.65 -11.50
N ALA A 145 -21.21 1.21 -10.36
CA ALA A 145 -20.10 1.82 -9.63
C ALA A 145 -19.05 0.78 -9.19
N TYR A 146 -19.20 -0.48 -9.63
CA TYR A 146 -18.43 -1.63 -9.16
C TYR A 146 -17.65 -2.32 -10.28
N LEU A 147 -16.50 -2.86 -9.90
CA LEU A 147 -15.72 -3.78 -10.73
C LEU A 147 -16.38 -5.16 -10.72
N LYS A 148 -16.67 -5.70 -11.89
CA LYS A 148 -17.25 -7.03 -12.01
C LYS A 148 -16.14 -8.08 -12.05
N VAL A 149 -16.10 -8.93 -11.03
CA VAL A 149 -15.14 -10.04 -10.91
C VAL A 149 -15.88 -11.37 -10.72
N PRO A 150 -15.29 -12.52 -11.13
CA PRO A 150 -15.83 -13.82 -10.81
C PRO A 150 -16.00 -14.00 -9.30
N LYS A 151 -17.08 -14.67 -8.90
CA LYS A 151 -17.35 -14.97 -7.49
C LYS A 151 -16.21 -15.83 -6.92
N ILE A 152 -15.64 -15.40 -5.80
CA ILE A 152 -14.64 -16.16 -5.07
C ILE A 152 -15.33 -17.37 -4.43
N LEU A 153 -14.89 -18.56 -4.80
CA LEU A 153 -15.29 -19.82 -4.17
C LEU A 153 -14.11 -20.31 -3.32
N ASN A 154 -14.37 -20.83 -2.13
CA ASN A 154 -13.35 -21.51 -1.36
C ASN A 154 -13.06 -22.86 -2.04
N LYS A 155 -11.78 -23.16 -2.30
CA LYS A 155 -11.37 -24.54 -2.58
C LYS A 155 -11.48 -25.31 -1.26
N GLU A 156 -12.24 -26.40 -1.25
CA GLU A 156 -12.16 -27.41 -0.18
C GLU A 156 -10.80 -28.13 -0.23
#